data_AF-A0A651HV54-F1
#
_entry.id   AF-A0A651HV54-F1
#
_cell.length_a   1.000
_cell.length_b   1.000
_cell.length_c   1.000
_cell.angle_alpha   90.00
_cell.angle_beta   90.00
_cell.angle_gamma   90.00
#
_symmetry.space_group_name_H-M   'P 1'
#
loop_
_entity.id
_entity.type
_entity.pdbx_description
1 polymer ?
#
loop_
_entity_poly.entity_id
_entity_poly.type
_entity_poly.pdbx_seq_one_letter_code
_entity_poly.pdbx_strand_id
1 'polypeptide(L)'
;MLRRSPPWLRRPRPDHHQLLSPSPPRPPRPPRLPQWRPWKTLPTLLLLLASGPAVLAGQETEEAGPALRLMTGDVGLAIGHVPRVTGLRVNFSDRSLDRVNGVNLTLWRARSEGEVGGRIHGVALGLAPQAGSIHGLGLGLAAVVGEDELSGIHLGGLAAIAGGDTRGIQSGGLAAIAGESMSGIQSGGLAAIAGESMSGIQMGGLAAIAGAELRGIQLGGLVAVGGESVRGIQAAGLAVVGGGDVQGVQAAGLAVVGGDQVRGVQLGGLAVVGGDSLEGIQVAGLAVAAGCRMQGIQLAGLVAEVGRDCEGGAIRGLTAAGYRVRAPQLHGVTAALLRIEAEAVRGLSVGGLQRSGEHVGLAVGVVNWTDRLRGVQVGILNRAGNNPHPFRVLPLVNLNFS
;
A
#
# COMPACT_ATOMS: atom_id res chain seq x y z
N MET A 1 -51.56 51.89 -50.07
CA MET A 1 -52.48 50.83 -50.56
C MET A 1 -52.86 49.92 -49.40
N LEU A 2 -54.16 49.69 -49.26
CA LEU A 2 -54.85 48.92 -48.22
C LEU A 2 -54.57 47.41 -48.31
N ARG A 3 -54.44 46.71 -47.17
CA ARG A 3 -55.47 45.75 -46.67
C ARG A 3 -55.07 45.10 -45.33
N ARG A 4 -56.02 45.13 -44.41
CA ARG A 4 -56.09 44.41 -43.11
C ARG A 4 -56.23 42.89 -43.30
N SER A 5 -55.95 42.11 -42.24
CA SER A 5 -56.69 40.93 -41.73
C SER A 5 -56.02 40.39 -40.43
N PRO A 6 -56.67 39.58 -39.55
CA PRO A 6 -57.53 40.02 -38.44
C PRO A 6 -57.17 39.38 -37.06
N PRO A 7 -57.86 39.76 -35.95
CA PRO A 7 -57.52 39.35 -34.58
C PRO A 7 -58.26 38.06 -34.16
N TRP A 8 -57.60 36.91 -34.26
CA TRP A 8 -58.11 35.65 -33.67
C TRP A 8 -57.00 34.69 -33.21
N LEU A 9 -55.83 35.24 -32.86
CA LEU A 9 -54.69 34.50 -32.31
C LEU A 9 -54.41 34.88 -30.85
N ARG A 10 -55.43 34.77 -29.99
CA ARG A 10 -55.26 34.70 -28.53
C ARG A 10 -56.07 33.53 -27.99
N ARG A 11 -55.42 32.37 -27.86
CA ARG A 11 -55.91 31.26 -27.06
C ARG A 11 -55.62 31.53 -25.57
N PRO A 12 -56.49 31.06 -24.66
CA PRO A 12 -56.47 31.40 -23.23
C PRO A 12 -55.32 30.73 -22.47
N ARG A 13 -54.82 31.41 -21.43
CA ARG A 13 -53.91 30.86 -20.42
C ARG A 13 -54.65 29.79 -19.60
N PRO A 14 -54.10 28.58 -19.40
CA PRO A 14 -54.60 27.69 -18.37
C PRO A 14 -53.91 28.00 -17.03
N ASP A 15 -54.73 28.35 -16.04
CA ASP A 15 -54.34 28.39 -14.63
C ASP A 15 -54.06 26.95 -14.16
N HIS A 16 -52.79 26.65 -13.89
CA HIS A 16 -52.39 25.47 -13.15
C HIS A 16 -51.60 25.89 -11.91
N HIS A 17 -52.33 26.11 -10.82
CA HIS A 17 -51.78 25.96 -9.47
C HIS A 17 -51.45 24.48 -9.24
N GLN A 18 -50.29 24.04 -9.73
CA GLN A 18 -49.64 22.82 -9.24
C GLN A 18 -48.62 23.24 -8.18
N LEU A 19 -48.93 22.89 -6.93
CA LEU A 19 -48.04 22.99 -5.78
C LEU A 19 -46.81 22.10 -6.03
N LEU A 20 -45.68 22.73 -6.38
CA LEU A 20 -44.36 22.11 -6.32
C LEU A 20 -44.06 21.80 -4.85
N SER A 21 -44.17 20.54 -4.47
CA SER A 21 -43.63 20.04 -3.21
C SER A 21 -42.09 20.06 -3.31
N PRO A 22 -41.37 20.68 -2.36
CA PRO A 22 -39.92 20.64 -2.36
C PRO A 22 -39.45 19.20 -2.09
N SER A 23 -38.51 18.74 -2.90
CA SER A 23 -37.79 17.48 -2.67
C SER A 23 -37.21 17.47 -1.25
N PRO A 24 -37.30 16.36 -0.49
CA PRO A 24 -36.69 16.31 0.84
C PRO A 24 -35.18 16.53 0.74
N PRO A 25 -34.56 17.24 1.71
CA PRO A 25 -33.12 17.48 1.70
C PRO A 25 -32.38 16.15 1.71
N ARG A 26 -31.34 16.03 0.87
CA ARG A 26 -30.43 14.88 0.89
C ARG A 26 -29.89 14.70 2.31
N PRO A 27 -29.84 13.47 2.85
CA PRO A 27 -29.20 13.25 4.14
C PRO A 27 -27.75 13.75 4.09
N PRO A 28 -27.24 14.35 5.18
CA PRO A 28 -25.85 14.79 5.25
C PRO A 28 -24.94 13.62 4.93
N ARG A 29 -23.94 13.84 4.07
CA ARG A 29 -22.88 12.86 3.84
C ARG A 29 -22.30 12.49 5.21
N PRO A 30 -22.10 11.20 5.52
CA PRO A 30 -21.43 10.83 6.75
C PRO A 30 -20.08 11.56 6.81
N PRO A 31 -19.66 12.04 7.99
CA PRO A 31 -18.34 12.65 8.13
C PRO A 31 -17.32 11.68 7.54
N ARG A 32 -16.46 12.17 6.65
CA ARG A 32 -15.29 11.41 6.22
C ARG A 32 -14.54 11.07 7.49
N LEU A 33 -14.62 9.82 7.93
CA LEU A 33 -13.79 9.32 9.02
C LEU A 33 -12.36 9.73 8.69
N PRO A 34 -11.59 10.27 9.65
CA PRO A 34 -10.20 10.63 9.40
C PRO A 34 -9.53 9.42 8.75
N GLN A 35 -9.00 9.61 7.55
CA GLN A 35 -8.27 8.56 6.85
C GLN A 35 -7.12 8.19 7.78
N TRP A 36 -7.27 7.07 8.46
CA TRP A 36 -6.23 6.55 9.31
C TRP A 36 -5.06 6.25 8.38
N ARG A 37 -4.01 7.06 8.48
CA ARG A 37 -2.77 6.96 7.71
C ARG A 37 -1.73 6.33 8.62
N PRO A 38 -1.73 4.98 8.78
CA PRO A 38 -0.86 4.30 9.73
C PRO A 38 0.62 4.60 9.47
N TRP A 39 0.98 4.87 8.21
CA TRP A 39 2.34 5.26 7.82
C TRP A 39 2.80 6.63 8.33
N LYS A 40 1.89 7.53 8.76
CA LYS A 40 2.28 8.81 9.39
C LYS A 40 2.37 8.72 10.92
N THR A 41 1.61 7.85 11.55
CA THR A 41 1.47 7.83 13.03
C THR A 41 2.44 6.86 13.71
N LEU A 42 2.70 5.70 13.12
CA LEU A 42 3.60 4.69 13.68
C LEU A 42 5.09 5.09 13.69
N PRO A 43 5.66 5.67 12.62
CA PRO A 43 7.04 6.14 12.65
C PRO A 43 7.23 7.24 13.70
N THR A 44 6.29 8.19 13.76
CA THR A 44 6.31 9.31 14.69
C THR A 44 6.22 8.85 16.15
N LEU A 45 5.41 7.82 16.46
CA LEU A 45 5.30 7.24 17.80
C LEU A 45 6.57 6.48 18.23
N LEU A 46 7.23 5.77 17.30
CA LEU A 46 8.50 5.08 17.56
C LEU A 46 9.68 6.06 17.66
N LEU A 47 9.69 7.13 16.86
CA LEU A 47 10.59 8.28 17.01
C LEU A 47 10.38 8.95 18.38
N LEU A 48 9.13 9.14 18.82
CA LEU A 48 8.79 9.67 20.15
C LEU A 48 9.25 8.78 21.30
N LEU A 49 9.19 7.45 21.13
CA LEU A 49 9.72 6.48 22.11
C LEU A 49 11.25 6.44 22.12
N ALA A 50 11.90 6.70 20.98
CA ALA A 50 13.34 6.93 20.92
C ALA A 50 13.75 8.32 21.46
N SER A 51 12.82 9.28 21.51
CA SER A 51 13.04 10.67 21.92
C SER A 51 12.36 11.06 23.25
N GLY A 52 12.12 10.11 24.17
CA GLY A 52 11.37 10.35 25.41
C GLY A 52 11.80 11.59 26.23
N PRO A 53 10.85 12.22 26.98
CA PRO A 53 10.97 13.60 27.48
C PRO A 53 11.97 13.72 28.63
N ALA A 54 12.90 14.66 28.50
CA ALA A 54 13.75 15.11 29.59
C ALA A 54 12.95 16.08 30.48
N VAL A 55 12.71 15.71 31.74
CA VAL A 55 12.26 16.61 32.80
C VAL A 55 13.31 16.55 33.92
N LEU A 56 13.78 17.74 34.33
CA LEU A 56 14.85 18.08 35.28
C LEU A 56 16.31 17.86 34.80
N ALA A 57 17.04 18.95 34.52
CA ALA A 57 17.87 19.67 35.52
C ALA A 57 18.96 20.54 34.84
N GLY A 58 19.09 21.78 35.33
CA GLY A 58 20.35 22.50 35.45
C GLY A 58 20.86 23.26 34.22
N GLN A 59 20.68 24.60 34.23
CA GLN A 59 21.50 25.49 33.42
C GLN A 59 22.94 25.45 33.95
N GLU A 60 23.86 24.90 33.16
CA GLU A 60 25.30 25.13 33.33
C GLU A 60 25.86 25.71 32.01
N THR A 61 26.43 26.90 32.13
CA THR A 61 27.01 27.73 31.06
C THR A 61 28.25 27.10 30.42
N GLU A 62 28.47 27.44 29.13
CA GLU A 62 29.58 27.05 28.26
C GLU A 62 30.98 27.15 28.92
N GLU A 63 31.57 26.01 29.27
CA GLU A 63 33.02 25.81 29.31
C GLU A 63 33.34 24.48 28.63
N ALA A 64 34.35 24.49 27.76
CA ALA A 64 34.87 23.30 27.10
C ALA A 64 35.24 22.25 28.17
N GLY A 65 34.46 21.17 28.26
CA GLY A 65 34.61 20.17 29.30
C GLY A 65 36.02 19.55 29.35
N PRO A 66 36.40 18.93 30.49
CA PRO A 66 37.73 18.36 30.66
C PRO A 66 38.06 17.38 29.54
N ALA A 67 39.20 17.60 28.87
CA ALA A 67 39.67 16.76 27.78
C ALA A 67 41.17 16.52 27.88
N LEU A 68 41.59 15.26 27.78
CA LEU A 68 42.98 14.86 27.60
C LEU A 68 43.27 14.72 26.11
N ARG A 69 44.30 15.44 25.63
CA ARG A 69 44.72 15.44 24.23
C ARG A 69 46.15 14.89 24.13
N LEU A 70 46.29 13.64 23.72
CA LEU A 70 47.55 13.03 23.33
C LEU A 70 47.65 13.07 21.80
N MET A 71 47.74 14.29 21.26
CA MET A 71 47.55 14.57 19.83
C MET A 71 48.61 15.52 19.29
N THR A 72 49.01 15.34 18.03
CA THR A 72 49.75 16.33 17.24
C THR A 72 48.80 16.88 16.18
N GLY A 73 48.37 18.13 16.35
CA GLY A 73 47.24 18.67 15.58
C GLY A 73 45.97 17.87 15.86
N ASP A 74 45.28 17.43 14.81
CA ASP A 74 44.08 16.59 14.92
C ASP A 74 44.40 15.09 15.03
N VAL A 75 45.67 14.67 14.93
CA VAL A 75 46.03 13.24 14.87
C VAL A 75 46.45 12.73 16.25
N GLY A 76 45.78 11.68 16.76
CA GLY A 76 46.19 11.01 18.00
C GLY A 76 45.04 10.44 18.83
N LEU A 77 45.21 10.48 20.14
CA LEU A 77 44.24 9.98 21.12
C LEU A 77 43.63 11.14 21.91
N ALA A 78 42.30 11.18 21.94
CA ALA A 78 41.51 12.13 22.72
C ALA A 78 40.65 11.41 23.75
N ILE A 79 40.67 11.87 25.00
CA ILE A 79 39.69 11.47 26.03
C ILE A 79 38.90 12.70 26.45
N GLY A 80 37.58 12.62 26.42
CA GLY A 80 36.68 13.72 26.75
C GLY A 80 36.30 14.58 25.54
N HIS A 81 35.95 15.83 25.80
CA HIS A 81 35.30 16.69 24.82
C HIS A 81 36.29 17.32 23.82
N VAL A 82 36.53 16.63 22.70
CA VAL A 82 37.34 17.13 21.58
C VAL A 82 36.53 17.10 20.28
N PRO A 83 36.35 18.24 19.57
CA PRO A 83 35.46 18.32 18.41
C PRO A 83 36.04 17.66 17.15
N ARG A 84 37.37 17.66 16.99
CA ARG A 84 38.09 17.12 15.82
C ARG A 84 39.15 16.11 16.23
N VAL A 85 39.06 14.89 15.71
CA VAL A 85 40.02 13.82 15.99
C VAL A 85 40.23 12.96 14.74
N THR A 86 41.48 12.67 14.40
CA THR A 86 41.89 11.62 13.47
C THR A 86 42.67 10.59 14.27
N GLY A 87 42.05 9.45 14.58
CA GLY A 87 42.60 8.44 15.49
C GLY A 87 41.55 7.87 16.43
N LEU A 88 41.83 7.88 17.74
CA LEU A 88 40.94 7.33 18.76
C LEU A 88 40.37 8.43 19.65
N ARG A 89 39.04 8.48 19.75
CA ARG A 89 38.31 9.37 20.64
C ARG A 89 37.49 8.55 21.62
N VAL A 90 37.70 8.75 22.91
CA VAL A 90 36.88 8.17 23.98
C VAL A 90 36.15 9.29 24.69
N ASN A 91 34.83 9.27 24.67
CA ASN A 91 34.02 10.28 25.31
C ASN A 91 32.97 9.65 26.23
N PHE A 92 32.70 10.31 27.36
CA PHE A 92 31.62 9.89 28.23
C PHE A 92 30.26 10.31 27.67
N SER A 93 30.12 11.54 27.17
CA SER A 93 28.87 12.05 26.59
C SER A 93 29.18 13.13 25.55
N ASP A 94 28.69 12.96 24.32
CA ASP A 94 28.91 13.90 23.23
C ASP A 94 28.06 15.17 23.37
N ARG A 95 28.69 16.34 23.15
CA ARG A 95 28.03 17.67 23.24
C ARG A 95 28.37 18.65 22.10
N SER A 96 29.40 18.38 21.28
CA SER A 96 29.87 19.28 20.20
C SER A 96 30.84 18.52 19.27
N LEU A 97 30.37 17.40 18.73
CA LEU A 97 31.13 16.64 17.73
C LEU A 97 31.17 17.46 16.42
N ASP A 98 32.35 17.63 15.82
CA ASP A 98 32.47 18.18 14.45
C ASP A 98 32.92 17.09 13.48
N ARG A 99 34.11 16.50 13.70
CA ARG A 99 34.62 15.45 12.83
C ARG A 99 35.50 14.44 13.54
N VAL A 100 35.21 13.16 13.36
CA VAL A 100 36.09 12.06 13.77
C VAL A 100 36.41 11.18 12.57
N ASN A 101 37.70 11.02 12.27
CA ASN A 101 38.20 10.04 11.31
C ASN A 101 38.93 8.93 12.09
N GLY A 102 38.30 7.77 12.28
CA GLY A 102 38.86 6.67 13.06
C GLY A 102 37.83 6.04 13.99
N VAL A 103 38.17 5.90 15.27
CA VAL A 103 37.33 5.22 16.27
C VAL A 103 36.78 6.24 17.26
N ASN A 104 35.46 6.32 17.37
CA ASN A 104 34.74 7.09 18.38
C ASN A 104 34.02 6.15 19.35
N LEU A 105 34.42 6.17 20.63
CA LEU A 105 33.79 5.42 21.70
C LEU A 105 32.99 6.38 22.59
N THR A 106 31.68 6.23 22.62
CA THR A 106 30.75 7.06 23.41
C THR A 106 30.08 6.22 24.50
N LEU A 107 30.50 6.39 25.76
CA LEU A 107 30.08 5.52 26.88
C LEU A 107 28.64 5.75 27.33
N TRP A 108 28.13 6.97 27.22
CA TRP A 108 26.79 7.37 27.62
C TRP A 108 26.11 8.21 26.54
N ARG A 109 24.78 8.35 26.61
CA ARG A 109 24.01 9.14 25.63
C ARG A 109 24.61 10.53 25.47
N ALA A 110 24.66 11.03 24.24
CA ALA A 110 24.96 12.43 23.97
C ALA A 110 23.96 13.31 24.76
N ARG A 111 24.49 14.26 25.53
CA ARG A 111 23.70 15.28 26.24
C ARG A 111 23.78 16.53 25.38
N SER A 112 22.98 16.58 24.32
CA SER A 112 22.88 17.77 23.50
C SER A 112 21.53 18.45 23.72
N GLU A 113 21.57 19.71 24.13
CA GLU A 113 20.49 20.67 23.94
C GLU A 113 20.65 21.27 22.51
N GLY A 114 20.54 20.44 21.47
CA GLY A 114 20.74 20.82 20.06
C GLY A 114 21.11 19.66 19.12
N GLU A 115 21.12 19.89 17.81
CA GLU A 115 21.56 18.91 16.78
C GLU A 115 23.04 18.53 17.00
N VAL A 116 23.34 17.23 17.11
CA VAL A 116 24.70 16.69 17.14
C VAL A 116 25.22 16.60 15.70
N GLY A 117 25.37 17.72 14.98
CA GLY A 117 25.70 17.75 13.54
C GLY A 117 27.08 17.21 13.10
N GLY A 118 27.86 16.60 14.00
CA GLY A 118 29.20 16.11 13.69
C GLY A 118 29.23 14.88 12.77
N ARG A 119 30.36 14.64 12.11
CA ARG A 119 30.56 13.50 11.21
C ARG A 119 31.56 12.49 11.76
N ILE A 120 31.21 11.21 11.69
CA ILE A 120 32.13 10.11 12.02
C ILE A 120 32.41 9.33 10.75
N HIS A 121 33.68 9.24 10.36
CA HIS A 121 34.18 8.33 9.34
C HIS A 121 35.03 7.25 10.01
N GLY A 122 34.54 6.00 10.04
CA GLY A 122 35.22 4.87 10.66
C GLY A 122 34.29 4.08 11.56
N VAL A 123 34.63 3.97 12.85
CA VAL A 123 33.91 3.13 13.82
C VAL A 123 33.30 3.99 14.92
N ALA A 124 32.00 3.90 15.12
CA ALA A 124 31.27 4.49 16.23
C ALA A 124 30.78 3.38 17.18
N LEU A 125 31.31 3.33 18.39
CA LEU A 125 30.98 2.33 19.42
C LEU A 125 30.37 3.02 20.62
N GLY A 126 29.40 2.40 21.28
CA GLY A 126 28.90 2.95 22.54
C GLY A 126 27.63 2.33 23.06
N LEU A 127 27.09 2.92 24.14
CA LEU A 127 25.72 2.62 24.55
C LEU A 127 24.73 3.11 23.49
N ALA A 128 24.89 4.37 23.07
CA ALA A 128 24.10 4.99 22.02
C ALA A 128 24.96 5.99 21.23
N PRO A 129 25.88 5.54 20.34
CA PRO A 129 26.60 6.46 19.45
C PRO A 129 25.63 7.33 18.66
N GLN A 130 25.87 8.64 18.72
CA GLN A 130 25.07 9.66 18.04
C GLN A 130 25.99 10.64 17.32
N ALA A 131 25.66 10.95 16.06
CA ALA A 131 26.30 11.96 15.24
C ALA A 131 25.33 12.43 14.14
N GLY A 132 25.66 13.51 13.44
CA GLY A 132 24.92 13.99 12.28
C GLY A 132 25.00 12.96 11.17
N SER A 133 26.21 12.51 10.86
CA SER A 133 26.41 11.36 9.96
C SER A 133 27.43 10.37 10.47
N ILE A 134 27.16 9.07 10.25
CA ILE A 134 28.07 7.98 10.57
C ILE A 134 28.34 7.18 9.29
N HIS A 135 29.58 7.23 8.81
CA HIS A 135 30.08 6.51 7.66
C HIS A 135 31.05 5.42 8.11
N GLY A 136 30.68 4.16 7.96
CA GLY A 136 31.49 3.00 8.33
C GLY A 136 30.72 2.01 9.20
N LEU A 137 31.19 1.79 10.43
CA LEU A 137 30.63 0.80 11.36
C LEU A 137 30.06 1.49 12.61
N GLY A 138 28.75 1.46 12.79
CA GLY A 138 28.07 1.89 14.02
C GLY A 138 27.64 0.69 14.86
N LEU A 139 28.15 0.53 16.08
CA LEU A 139 27.71 -0.50 17.02
C LEU A 139 27.26 0.14 18.33
N GLY A 140 25.96 0.04 18.60
CA GLY A 140 25.33 0.57 19.79
C GLY A 140 24.69 -0.53 20.64
N LEU A 141 25.03 -0.63 21.92
CA LEU A 141 24.39 -1.60 22.83
C LEU A 141 22.89 -1.32 23.00
N ALA A 142 22.50 -0.05 23.02
CA ALA A 142 21.11 0.38 23.01
C ALA A 142 20.72 0.89 21.62
N ALA A 143 21.45 1.87 21.07
CA ALA A 143 21.07 2.44 19.78
C ALA A 143 22.23 2.92 18.91
N VAL A 144 22.00 3.06 17.61
CA VAL A 144 22.87 3.85 16.71
C VAL A 144 22.02 4.95 16.11
N VAL A 145 22.43 6.21 16.25
CA VAL A 145 21.65 7.37 15.82
C VAL A 145 22.46 8.24 14.88
N GLY A 146 22.00 8.36 13.63
CA GLY A 146 22.44 9.39 12.68
C GLY A 146 21.33 10.44 12.54
N GLU A 147 21.62 11.72 12.73
CA GLU A 147 20.58 12.76 12.56
C GLU A 147 20.27 12.99 11.07
N ASP A 148 21.29 12.90 10.21
CA ASP A 148 21.19 13.06 8.76
C ASP A 148 21.35 11.71 8.04
N GLU A 149 22.53 11.10 8.13
CA GLU A 149 22.87 9.94 7.29
C GLU A 149 23.56 8.80 8.06
N LEU A 150 23.14 7.57 7.79
CA LEU A 150 23.85 6.36 8.19
C LEU A 150 24.34 5.60 6.96
N SER A 151 25.65 5.51 6.76
CA SER A 151 26.26 4.81 5.63
C SER A 151 27.21 3.71 6.11
N GLY A 152 27.04 2.48 5.63
CA GLY A 152 27.85 1.31 6.03
C GLY A 152 27.06 0.25 6.81
N ILE A 153 27.54 -0.16 7.98
CA ILE A 153 26.92 -1.22 8.81
C ILE A 153 26.58 -0.62 10.18
N HIS A 154 25.30 -0.62 10.52
CA HIS A 154 24.78 -0.01 11.75
C HIS A 154 23.93 -1.01 12.52
N LEU A 155 24.41 -1.42 13.69
CA LEU A 155 23.76 -2.40 14.56
C LEU A 155 23.45 -1.77 15.91
N GLY A 156 22.17 -1.59 16.21
CA GLY A 156 21.69 -1.13 17.52
C GLY A 156 20.97 -2.24 18.27
N GLY A 157 21.34 -2.47 19.53
CA GLY A 157 20.73 -3.53 20.34
C GLY A 157 19.21 -3.38 20.50
N LEU A 158 18.71 -2.15 20.60
CA LEU A 158 17.28 -1.82 20.59
C LEU A 158 16.89 -1.11 19.30
N ALA A 159 17.65 -0.11 18.85
CA ALA A 159 17.27 0.68 17.68
C ALA A 159 18.45 1.13 16.82
N ALA A 160 18.27 1.14 15.51
CA ALA A 160 19.14 1.88 14.61
C ALA A 160 18.28 2.93 13.90
N ILE A 161 18.65 4.20 13.96
CA ILE A 161 17.82 5.32 13.52
C ILE A 161 18.67 6.29 12.70
N ALA A 162 18.24 6.56 11.47
CA ALA A 162 18.70 7.69 10.66
C ALA A 162 17.55 8.69 10.51
N GLY A 163 17.79 9.98 10.71
CA GLY A 163 16.78 11.02 10.46
C GLY A 163 16.58 11.32 8.97
N GLY A 164 17.59 11.09 8.13
CA GLY A 164 17.50 11.14 6.68
C GLY A 164 17.80 9.78 6.05
N ASP A 165 18.80 9.73 5.17
CA ASP A 165 19.13 8.57 4.35
C ASP A 165 19.93 7.50 5.09
N THR A 166 19.66 6.24 4.77
CA THR A 166 20.50 5.11 5.13
C THR A 166 20.99 4.38 3.88
N ARG A 167 22.30 4.11 3.81
CA ARG A 167 22.89 3.24 2.79
C ARG A 167 23.69 2.11 3.44
N GLY A 168 23.36 0.86 3.13
CA GLY A 168 24.09 -0.32 3.58
C GLY A 168 23.24 -1.27 4.43
N ILE A 169 23.75 -1.70 5.58
CA ILE A 169 23.08 -2.65 6.48
C ILE A 169 22.69 -1.92 7.76
N GLN A 170 21.41 -1.95 8.09
CA GLN A 170 20.87 -1.37 9.32
C GLN A 170 20.05 -2.41 10.07
N SER A 171 20.38 -2.66 11.33
CA SER A 171 19.67 -3.61 12.18
C SER A 171 19.38 -3.06 13.56
N GLY A 172 18.15 -3.20 14.02
CA GLY A 172 17.71 -2.82 15.37
C GLY A 172 16.89 -3.93 16.04
N GLY A 173 17.19 -4.24 17.31
CA GLY A 173 16.48 -5.30 18.02
C GLY A 173 14.97 -5.07 18.17
N LEU A 174 14.53 -3.81 18.24
CA LEU A 174 13.13 -3.40 18.19
C LEU A 174 12.82 -2.68 16.87
N ALA A 175 13.62 -1.69 16.50
CA ALA A 175 13.32 -0.86 15.34
C ALA A 175 14.56 -0.51 14.49
N ALA A 176 14.40 -0.60 13.18
CA ALA A 176 15.32 0.02 12.22
C ALA A 176 14.55 1.08 11.44
N ILE A 177 15.01 2.33 11.47
CA ILE A 177 14.30 3.49 10.92
C ILE A 177 15.26 4.29 10.04
N ALA A 178 14.85 4.54 8.80
CA ALA A 178 15.42 5.56 7.93
C ALA A 178 14.32 6.62 7.71
N GLY A 179 14.60 7.87 8.07
CA GLY A 179 13.61 8.94 8.02
C GLY A 179 13.25 9.34 6.59
N GLU A 180 14.19 9.21 5.65
CA GLU A 180 13.98 9.44 4.22
C GLU A 180 14.15 8.12 3.45
N SER A 181 15.27 7.91 2.77
CA SER A 181 15.48 6.76 1.91
C SER A 181 16.35 5.69 2.54
N MET A 182 16.01 4.42 2.33
CA MET A 182 16.85 3.28 2.68
C MET A 182 17.32 2.57 1.40
N SER A 183 18.63 2.41 1.25
CA SER A 183 19.25 1.61 0.20
C SER A 183 20.11 0.50 0.79
N GLY A 184 19.68 -0.75 0.68
CA GLY A 184 20.42 -1.93 1.15
C GLY A 184 19.56 -2.90 1.95
N ILE A 185 20.01 -3.33 3.13
CA ILE A 185 19.33 -4.31 3.99
C ILE A 185 18.94 -3.65 5.30
N GLN A 186 17.64 -3.66 5.61
CA GLN A 186 17.10 -3.12 6.85
C GLN A 186 16.37 -4.22 7.63
N SER A 187 16.68 -4.38 8.92
CA SER A 187 16.04 -5.37 9.79
C SER A 187 15.64 -4.78 11.14
N GLY A 188 14.38 -4.92 11.50
CA GLY A 188 13.85 -4.50 12.80
C GLY A 188 13.05 -5.61 13.47
N GLY A 189 13.34 -5.91 14.75
CA GLY A 189 12.66 -7.01 15.45
C GLY A 189 11.16 -6.79 15.64
N LEU A 190 10.70 -5.54 15.76
CA LEU A 190 9.27 -5.17 15.69
C LEU A 190 8.96 -4.45 14.38
N ALA A 191 9.74 -3.43 14.04
CA ALA A 191 9.46 -2.57 12.90
C ALA A 191 10.70 -2.23 12.08
N ALA A 192 10.58 -2.35 10.75
CA ALA A 192 11.51 -1.74 9.81
C ALA A 192 10.76 -0.67 9.02
N ILE A 193 11.31 0.55 8.99
CA ILE A 193 10.62 1.73 8.44
C ILE A 193 11.58 2.51 7.55
N ALA A 194 11.14 2.83 6.33
CA ALA A 194 11.70 3.84 5.45
C ALA A 194 10.63 4.90 5.20
N GLY A 195 10.92 6.16 5.54
CA GLY A 195 9.93 7.24 5.50
C GLY A 195 9.49 7.61 4.09
N GLU A 196 10.39 7.48 3.11
CA GLU A 196 10.12 7.77 1.71
C GLU A 196 10.38 6.55 0.83
N SER A 197 11.62 6.34 0.39
CA SER A 197 11.95 5.30 -0.58
C SER A 197 12.71 4.13 0.08
N MET A 198 12.37 2.91 -0.33
CA MET A 198 13.08 1.69 0.08
C MET A 198 13.58 0.96 -1.16
N SER A 199 14.90 0.80 -1.28
CA SER A 199 15.56 0.02 -2.33
C SER A 199 16.40 -1.09 -1.72
N GLY A 200 15.99 -2.35 -1.89
CA GLY A 200 16.72 -3.51 -1.36
C GLY A 200 15.83 -4.48 -0.57
N ILE A 201 16.26 -4.90 0.62
CA ILE A 201 15.57 -5.89 1.45
C ILE A 201 15.19 -5.27 2.79
N GLN A 202 13.90 -5.28 3.11
CA GLN A 202 13.37 -4.77 4.38
C GLN A 202 12.65 -5.90 5.14
N MET A 203 13.01 -6.09 6.40
CA MET A 203 12.45 -7.14 7.26
C MET A 203 11.99 -6.56 8.60
N GLY A 204 10.71 -6.68 8.90
CA GLY A 204 10.12 -6.25 10.16
C GLY A 204 9.37 -7.38 10.85
N GLY A 205 9.67 -7.67 12.12
CA GLY A 205 9.05 -8.80 12.83
C GLY A 205 7.54 -8.65 13.05
N LEU A 206 7.02 -7.43 13.18
CA LEU A 206 5.58 -7.16 13.12
C LEU A 206 5.21 -6.38 11.85
N ALA A 207 5.94 -5.30 11.56
CA ALA A 207 5.64 -4.39 10.48
C ALA A 207 6.87 -4.02 9.65
N ALA A 208 6.73 -4.06 8.33
CA ALA A 208 7.66 -3.45 7.40
C ALA A 208 6.93 -2.35 6.63
N ILE A 209 7.50 -1.14 6.59
CA ILE A 209 6.83 0.05 6.05
C ILE A 209 7.79 0.82 5.13
N ALA A 210 7.34 1.14 3.93
CA ALA A 210 7.96 2.08 3.01
C ALA A 210 6.93 3.16 2.63
N GLY A 211 7.23 4.43 2.92
CA GLY A 211 6.23 5.50 2.91
C GLY A 211 5.78 5.99 1.54
N ALA A 212 6.65 5.94 0.53
CA ALA A 212 6.37 6.39 -0.83
C ALA A 212 6.70 5.31 -1.87
N GLU A 213 7.97 4.98 -2.05
CA GLU A 213 8.42 4.03 -3.07
C GLU A 213 9.05 2.79 -2.44
N LEU A 214 8.71 1.61 -2.96
CA LEU A 214 9.39 0.37 -2.63
C LEU A 214 9.92 -0.30 -3.90
N ARG A 215 11.23 -0.57 -3.95
CA ARG A 215 11.88 -1.37 -4.97
C ARG A 215 12.68 -2.49 -4.33
N GLY A 216 12.14 -3.71 -4.32
CA GLY A 216 12.86 -4.88 -3.80
C GLY A 216 11.96 -5.84 -3.02
N ILE A 217 12.43 -6.30 -1.86
CA ILE A 217 11.76 -7.32 -1.05
C ILE A 217 11.37 -6.72 0.30
N GLN A 218 10.09 -6.84 0.66
CA GLN A 218 9.56 -6.42 1.94
C GLN A 218 8.90 -7.60 2.66
N LEU A 219 9.38 -7.91 3.86
CA LEU A 219 8.85 -8.99 4.69
C LEU A 219 8.39 -8.41 6.02
N GLY A 220 7.08 -8.49 6.28
CA GLY A 220 6.48 -8.09 7.55
C GLY A 220 5.89 -9.28 8.26
N GLY A 221 6.18 -9.52 9.54
CA GLY A 221 5.63 -10.69 10.22
C GLY A 221 4.10 -10.69 10.29
N LEU A 222 3.49 -9.52 10.53
CA LEU A 222 2.03 -9.34 10.43
C LEU A 222 1.64 -8.50 9.22
N VAL A 223 2.30 -7.36 9.01
CA VAL A 223 1.90 -6.40 7.98
C VAL A 223 3.10 -5.91 7.18
N ALA A 224 2.94 -5.85 5.85
CA ALA A 224 3.83 -5.10 4.97
C ALA A 224 3.03 -3.97 4.31
N VAL A 225 3.57 -2.75 4.37
CA VAL A 225 2.95 -1.55 3.79
C VAL A 225 3.92 -0.89 2.82
N GLY A 226 3.48 -0.71 1.59
CA GLY A 226 4.09 0.19 0.61
C GLY A 226 3.18 1.40 0.35
N GLY A 227 3.78 2.56 0.15
CA GLY A 227 3.11 3.81 -0.15
C GLY A 227 2.51 3.85 -1.56
N GLU A 228 2.96 4.83 -2.35
CA GLU A 228 2.42 5.19 -3.65
C GLU A 228 2.84 4.24 -4.77
N SER A 229 4.08 3.72 -4.71
CA SER A 229 4.60 2.81 -5.73
C SER A 229 5.33 1.63 -5.12
N VAL A 230 4.94 0.43 -5.52
CA VAL A 230 5.59 -0.82 -5.12
C VAL A 230 6.05 -1.54 -6.36
N ARG A 231 7.34 -1.89 -6.39
CA ARG A 231 7.92 -2.77 -7.40
C ARG A 231 8.77 -3.85 -6.76
N GLY A 232 8.25 -5.07 -6.68
CA GLY A 232 8.99 -6.22 -6.18
C GLY A 232 8.13 -7.24 -5.47
N ILE A 233 8.62 -7.74 -4.33
CA ILE A 233 7.98 -8.82 -3.57
C ILE A 233 7.60 -8.28 -2.18
N GLN A 234 6.33 -8.41 -1.81
CA GLN A 234 5.90 -8.22 -0.43
C GLN A 234 5.27 -9.50 0.12
N ALA A 235 5.64 -9.85 1.35
CA ALA A 235 5.00 -10.95 2.06
C ALA A 235 4.71 -10.56 3.51
N ALA A 236 3.52 -10.94 3.99
CA ALA A 236 3.16 -10.76 5.39
C ALA A 236 2.22 -11.84 5.94
N GLY A 237 2.28 -12.08 7.26
CA GLY A 237 1.43 -13.08 7.90
C GLY A 237 -0.06 -12.74 7.86
N LEU A 238 -0.42 -11.46 7.95
CA LEU A 238 -1.80 -11.01 7.98
C LEU A 238 -2.14 -10.21 6.70
N ALA A 239 -1.51 -9.07 6.48
CA ALA A 239 -1.89 -8.18 5.38
C ALA A 239 -0.71 -7.58 4.63
N VAL A 240 -0.85 -7.50 3.31
CA VAL A 240 0.00 -6.70 2.44
C VAL A 240 -0.84 -5.56 1.88
N VAL A 241 -0.37 -4.32 2.03
CA VAL A 241 -1.09 -3.12 1.60
C VAL A 241 -0.18 -2.26 0.72
N GLY A 242 -0.61 -1.99 -0.51
CA GLY A 242 -0.04 -0.95 -1.37
C GLY A 242 -1.00 0.23 -1.48
N GLY A 243 -0.54 1.43 -1.14
CA GLY A 243 -1.34 2.65 -1.18
C GLY A 243 -1.67 3.17 -2.58
N GLY A 244 -0.87 2.82 -3.60
CA GLY A 244 -1.09 3.20 -5.00
C GLY A 244 -0.83 2.04 -5.95
N ASP A 245 0.09 2.24 -6.89
CA ASP A 245 0.43 1.25 -7.92
C ASP A 245 1.35 0.16 -7.37
N VAL A 246 1.00 -1.10 -7.65
CA VAL A 246 1.73 -2.28 -7.18
C VAL A 246 2.12 -3.15 -8.37
N GLN A 247 3.40 -3.44 -8.51
CA GLN A 247 3.95 -4.34 -9.52
C GLN A 247 4.80 -5.43 -8.89
N GLY A 248 4.38 -6.68 -9.02
CA GLY A 248 5.17 -7.85 -8.63
C GLY A 248 4.37 -8.90 -7.87
N VAL A 249 4.98 -9.50 -6.84
CA VAL A 249 4.43 -10.66 -6.13
C VAL A 249 4.06 -10.28 -4.70
N GLN A 250 2.77 -10.38 -4.38
CA GLN A 250 2.23 -10.03 -3.08
C GLN A 250 1.58 -11.25 -2.44
N ALA A 251 1.97 -11.58 -1.21
CA ALA A 251 1.42 -12.72 -0.48
C ALA A 251 1.04 -12.36 0.95
N ALA A 252 -0.20 -12.66 1.34
CA ALA A 252 -0.69 -12.40 2.69
C ALA A 252 -1.60 -13.51 3.20
N GLY A 253 -1.46 -13.87 4.48
CA GLY A 253 -2.29 -14.90 5.11
C GLY A 253 -3.77 -14.54 5.24
N LEU A 254 -4.11 -13.24 5.29
CA LEU A 254 -5.51 -12.77 5.33
C LEU A 254 -5.87 -12.01 4.06
N ALA A 255 -5.21 -10.88 3.78
CA ALA A 255 -5.57 -10.06 2.62
C ALA A 255 -4.41 -9.35 1.94
N VAL A 256 -4.48 -9.28 0.61
CA VAL A 256 -3.68 -8.37 -0.21
C VAL A 256 -4.57 -7.23 -0.69
N VAL A 257 -4.17 -5.99 -0.45
CA VAL A 257 -4.92 -4.79 -0.83
C VAL A 257 -4.03 -3.85 -1.62
N GLY A 258 -4.48 -3.40 -2.79
CA GLY A 258 -3.84 -2.34 -3.56
C GLY A 258 -4.78 -1.16 -3.78
N GLY A 259 -4.27 0.05 -3.69
CA GLY A 259 -5.03 1.30 -3.81
C GLY A 259 -5.47 1.61 -5.24
N ASP A 260 -4.58 1.44 -6.21
CA ASP A 260 -4.81 1.81 -7.61
C ASP A 260 -4.66 0.60 -8.55
N GLN A 261 -3.60 0.54 -9.36
CA GLN A 261 -3.35 -0.56 -10.29
C GLN A 261 -2.44 -1.60 -9.66
N VAL A 262 -2.90 -2.84 -9.62
CA VAL A 262 -2.11 -3.98 -9.13
C VAL A 262 -1.79 -4.91 -10.28
N ARG A 263 -0.50 -5.11 -10.57
CA ARG A 263 0.01 -5.98 -11.63
C ARG A 263 0.90 -7.08 -11.05
N GLY A 264 0.65 -8.34 -11.40
CA GLY A 264 1.54 -9.47 -11.12
C GLY A 264 0.83 -10.67 -10.49
N VAL A 265 1.38 -11.20 -9.39
CA VAL A 265 0.83 -12.38 -8.69
C VAL A 265 0.41 -12.00 -7.27
N GLN A 266 -0.87 -12.21 -6.95
CA GLN A 266 -1.50 -11.77 -5.71
C GLN A 266 -2.15 -12.95 -5.03
N LEU A 267 -1.63 -13.31 -3.86
CA LEU A 267 -2.05 -14.46 -3.08
C LEU A 267 -2.58 -13.97 -1.73
N GLY A 268 -3.90 -13.97 -1.55
CA GLY A 268 -4.54 -13.65 -0.28
C GLY A 268 -5.20 -14.88 0.32
N GLY A 269 -4.97 -15.18 1.59
CA GLY A 269 -5.63 -16.34 2.22
C GLY A 269 -7.16 -16.21 2.21
N LEU A 270 -7.70 -15.01 2.47
CA LEU A 270 -9.13 -14.73 2.34
C LEU A 270 -9.43 -13.84 1.15
N ALA A 271 -8.71 -12.73 0.98
CA ALA A 271 -9.10 -11.71 0.00
C ALA A 271 -7.94 -11.12 -0.79
N VAL A 272 -8.21 -10.81 -2.06
CA VAL A 272 -7.39 -9.92 -2.88
C VAL A 272 -8.30 -8.78 -3.35
N VAL A 273 -7.91 -7.54 -3.06
CA VAL A 273 -8.70 -6.35 -3.36
C VAL A 273 -7.85 -5.32 -4.09
N GLY A 274 -8.30 -4.86 -5.26
CA GLY A 274 -7.73 -3.71 -5.98
C GLY A 274 -8.71 -2.54 -5.99
N GLY A 275 -8.25 -1.34 -5.64
CA GLY A 275 -9.11 -0.15 -5.64
C GLY A 275 -9.55 0.25 -7.04
N ASP A 276 -8.68 0.15 -8.05
CA ASP A 276 -9.03 0.38 -9.45
C ASP A 276 -8.96 -0.92 -10.26
N SER A 277 -7.76 -1.48 -10.44
CA SER A 277 -7.58 -2.64 -11.32
C SER A 277 -6.62 -3.70 -10.80
N LEU A 278 -6.93 -4.96 -11.13
CA LEU A 278 -6.10 -6.13 -10.89
C LEU A 278 -5.70 -6.74 -12.24
N GLU A 279 -4.41 -6.96 -12.46
CA GLU A 279 -3.86 -7.56 -13.67
C GLU A 279 -2.87 -8.68 -13.32
N GLY A 280 -3.05 -9.87 -13.88
CA GLY A 280 -2.14 -11.01 -13.72
C GLY A 280 -2.81 -12.25 -13.14
N ILE A 281 -2.30 -12.78 -12.03
CA ILE A 281 -2.83 -13.96 -11.34
C ILE A 281 -3.27 -13.61 -9.93
N GLN A 282 -4.56 -13.76 -9.66
CA GLN A 282 -5.16 -13.40 -8.38
C GLN A 282 -5.79 -14.66 -7.78
N VAL A 283 -5.35 -15.03 -6.58
CA VAL A 283 -5.85 -16.20 -5.85
C VAL A 283 -6.30 -15.78 -4.46
N ALA A 284 -7.56 -16.07 -4.14
CA ALA A 284 -8.12 -15.79 -2.82
C ALA A 284 -9.06 -16.89 -2.34
N GLY A 285 -8.97 -17.26 -1.06
CA GLY A 285 -9.82 -18.30 -0.47
C GLY A 285 -11.30 -17.90 -0.34
N LEU A 286 -11.62 -16.60 -0.30
CA LEU A 286 -12.98 -16.10 -0.21
C LEU A 286 -13.34 -15.21 -1.40
N ALA A 287 -12.62 -14.10 -1.60
CA ALA A 287 -12.98 -13.11 -2.63
C ALA A 287 -11.81 -12.49 -3.36
N VAL A 288 -11.97 -12.32 -4.68
CA VAL A 288 -11.16 -11.41 -5.49
C VAL A 288 -12.07 -10.28 -5.97
N ALA A 289 -11.72 -9.03 -5.66
CA ALA A 289 -12.53 -7.88 -6.00
C ALA A 289 -11.70 -6.72 -6.58
N ALA A 290 -12.24 -6.03 -7.58
CA ALA A 290 -11.65 -4.81 -8.11
C ALA A 290 -12.71 -3.71 -8.30
N GLY A 291 -12.31 -2.45 -8.20
CA GLY A 291 -13.22 -1.32 -8.47
C GLY A 291 -13.70 -1.26 -9.91
N CYS A 292 -12.76 -1.32 -10.86
CA CYS A 292 -13.01 -1.11 -12.29
C CYS A 292 -12.68 -2.32 -13.16
N ARG A 293 -11.55 -2.99 -12.95
CA ARG A 293 -11.10 -4.00 -13.93
C ARG A 293 -10.36 -5.16 -13.28
N MET A 294 -10.63 -6.37 -13.77
CA MET A 294 -9.77 -7.54 -13.54
C MET A 294 -9.32 -8.12 -14.89
N GLN A 295 -8.03 -8.40 -15.04
CA GLN A 295 -7.46 -8.96 -16.26
C GLN A 295 -6.49 -10.11 -15.92
N GLY A 296 -6.63 -11.25 -16.58
CA GLY A 296 -5.77 -12.42 -16.37
C GLY A 296 -6.51 -13.61 -15.76
N ILE A 297 -5.96 -14.23 -14.71
CA ILE A 297 -6.48 -15.44 -14.06
C ILE A 297 -6.98 -15.12 -12.66
N GLN A 298 -8.28 -15.30 -12.45
CA GLN A 298 -8.96 -14.97 -11.20
C GLN A 298 -9.51 -16.25 -10.56
N LEU A 299 -8.93 -16.66 -9.44
CA LEU A 299 -9.35 -17.83 -8.68
C LEU A 299 -9.84 -17.38 -7.31
N ALA A 300 -11.16 -17.34 -7.14
CA ALA A 300 -11.79 -17.00 -5.86
C ALA A 300 -12.50 -18.22 -5.28
N GLY A 301 -12.39 -18.47 -3.98
CA GLY A 301 -13.12 -19.57 -3.36
C GLY A 301 -14.64 -19.37 -3.43
N LEU A 302 -15.13 -18.14 -3.23
CA LEU A 302 -16.57 -17.83 -3.30
C LEU A 302 -16.91 -16.75 -4.34
N VAL A 303 -16.26 -15.59 -4.30
CA VAL A 303 -16.71 -14.42 -5.05
C VAL A 303 -15.61 -13.80 -5.90
N ALA A 304 -15.90 -13.59 -7.18
CA ALA A 304 -15.10 -12.71 -8.05
C ALA A 304 -15.99 -11.55 -8.53
N GLU A 305 -15.65 -10.30 -8.19
CA GLU A 305 -16.52 -9.15 -8.46
C GLU A 305 -15.77 -7.90 -8.95
N VAL A 306 -16.34 -7.23 -9.94
CA VAL A 306 -15.97 -5.88 -10.37
C VAL A 306 -17.12 -4.91 -10.05
N GLY A 307 -16.78 -3.75 -9.48
CA GLY A 307 -17.71 -2.68 -9.19
C GLY A 307 -18.51 -2.21 -10.42
N ARG A 308 -19.74 -1.72 -10.19
CA ARG A 308 -20.62 -1.24 -11.27
C ARG A 308 -20.48 0.26 -11.54
N ASP A 309 -19.84 0.99 -10.64
CA ASP A 309 -19.74 2.45 -10.72
C ASP A 309 -18.69 2.90 -11.74
N CYS A 310 -17.93 1.96 -12.31
CA CYS A 310 -16.89 2.24 -13.28
C CYS A 310 -17.37 2.06 -14.72
N GLU A 311 -17.22 3.10 -15.53
CA GLU A 311 -17.49 3.03 -16.96
C GLU A 311 -16.54 2.04 -17.64
N GLY A 312 -17.11 1.06 -18.34
CA GLY A 312 -16.32 -0.03 -18.95
C GLY A 312 -15.78 -1.05 -17.96
N GLY A 313 -16.39 -1.15 -16.77
CA GLY A 313 -16.01 -2.14 -15.77
C GLY A 313 -16.04 -3.57 -16.32
N ALA A 314 -14.95 -4.30 -16.19
CA ALA A 314 -14.82 -5.60 -16.87
C ALA A 314 -13.91 -6.60 -16.16
N ILE A 315 -14.28 -7.88 -16.28
CA ILE A 315 -13.37 -9.00 -16.05
C ILE A 315 -12.98 -9.58 -17.41
N ARG A 316 -11.67 -9.72 -17.65
CA ARG A 316 -11.10 -10.25 -18.89
C ARG A 316 -10.15 -11.41 -18.59
N GLY A 317 -10.36 -12.57 -19.22
CA GLY A 317 -9.47 -13.72 -19.10
C GLY A 317 -10.16 -14.96 -18.54
N LEU A 318 -9.50 -15.65 -17.60
CA LEU A 318 -10.00 -16.84 -16.95
C LEU A 318 -10.51 -16.47 -15.56
N THR A 319 -11.73 -16.88 -15.21
CA THR A 319 -12.30 -16.58 -13.89
C THR A 319 -13.04 -17.79 -13.36
N ALA A 320 -12.74 -18.18 -12.12
CA ALA A 320 -13.42 -19.24 -11.41
C ALA A 320 -13.84 -18.77 -10.01
N ALA A 321 -15.10 -18.98 -9.64
CA ALA A 321 -15.59 -18.70 -8.28
C ALA A 321 -16.60 -19.75 -7.79
N GLY A 322 -16.55 -20.14 -6.51
CA GLY A 322 -17.47 -21.14 -5.97
C GLY A 322 -18.93 -20.67 -5.86
N TYR A 323 -19.17 -19.39 -5.54
CA TYR A 323 -20.50 -18.86 -5.33
C TYR A 323 -20.95 -17.97 -6.50
N ARG A 324 -20.25 -16.85 -6.72
CA ARG A 324 -20.70 -15.82 -7.68
C ARG A 324 -19.56 -15.18 -8.43
N VAL A 325 -19.74 -15.02 -9.74
CA VAL A 325 -18.97 -14.09 -10.57
C VAL A 325 -19.89 -12.95 -11.02
N ARG A 326 -19.45 -11.70 -10.82
CA ARG A 326 -20.19 -10.51 -11.25
C ARG A 326 -19.29 -9.44 -11.85
N ALA A 327 -19.68 -8.91 -13.00
CA ALA A 327 -19.07 -7.71 -13.57
C ALA A 327 -20.04 -7.06 -14.57
N PRO A 328 -19.91 -5.76 -14.90
CA PRO A 328 -20.66 -5.18 -16.01
C PRO A 328 -20.36 -5.93 -17.32
N GLN A 329 -19.09 -6.19 -17.60
CA GLN A 329 -18.65 -6.95 -18.77
C GLN A 329 -17.79 -8.15 -18.40
N LEU A 330 -18.10 -9.32 -18.93
CA LEU A 330 -17.29 -10.53 -18.84
C LEU A 330 -16.74 -10.90 -20.22
N HIS A 331 -15.42 -11.01 -20.35
CA HIS A 331 -14.76 -11.45 -21.58
C HIS A 331 -13.82 -12.62 -21.29
N GLY A 332 -13.97 -13.74 -22.01
CA GLY A 332 -13.11 -14.91 -21.87
C GLY A 332 -13.86 -16.14 -21.34
N VAL A 333 -13.24 -16.87 -20.42
CA VAL A 333 -13.80 -18.10 -19.85
C VAL A 333 -14.14 -17.88 -18.39
N THR A 334 -15.42 -17.96 -18.07
CA THR A 334 -15.93 -17.79 -16.71
C THR A 334 -16.56 -19.08 -16.20
N ALA A 335 -16.21 -19.49 -14.99
CA ALA A 335 -16.86 -20.58 -14.28
C ALA A 335 -17.34 -20.10 -12.91
N ALA A 336 -18.61 -20.35 -12.59
CA ALA A 336 -19.12 -20.14 -11.23
C ALA A 336 -20.09 -21.25 -10.85
N LEU A 337 -19.95 -21.91 -9.70
CA LEU A 337 -20.83 -23.06 -9.42
C LEU A 337 -22.30 -22.64 -9.33
N LEU A 338 -22.60 -21.56 -8.61
CA LEU A 338 -23.99 -21.14 -8.40
C LEU A 338 -24.45 -20.02 -9.32
N ARG A 339 -23.69 -18.93 -9.49
CA ARG A 339 -24.24 -17.73 -10.13
C ARG A 339 -23.24 -16.93 -10.96
N ILE A 340 -23.65 -16.56 -12.18
CA ILE A 340 -22.94 -15.61 -13.05
C ILE A 340 -23.90 -14.45 -13.37
N GLU A 341 -23.46 -13.22 -13.13
CA GLU A 341 -24.23 -12.01 -13.44
C GLU A 341 -23.40 -11.00 -14.23
N ALA A 342 -23.88 -10.64 -15.42
CA ALA A 342 -23.24 -9.59 -16.21
C ALA A 342 -24.23 -8.81 -17.08
N GLU A 343 -23.85 -7.63 -17.54
CA GLU A 343 -24.63 -6.92 -18.56
C GLU A 343 -24.26 -7.42 -19.95
N ALA A 344 -22.98 -7.68 -20.18
CA ALA A 344 -22.48 -8.28 -21.41
C ALA A 344 -21.50 -9.42 -21.11
N VAL A 345 -21.70 -10.57 -21.76
CA VAL A 345 -20.78 -11.71 -21.74
C VAL A 345 -20.29 -11.97 -23.15
N ARG A 346 -18.97 -12.10 -23.32
CA ARG A 346 -18.33 -12.52 -24.57
C ARG A 346 -17.36 -13.67 -24.31
N GLY A 347 -17.74 -14.88 -24.71
CA GLY A 347 -16.92 -16.08 -24.56
C GLY A 347 -17.68 -17.27 -24.01
N LEU A 348 -17.04 -18.04 -23.13
CA LEU A 348 -17.61 -19.23 -22.49
C LEU A 348 -17.97 -18.92 -21.05
N SER A 349 -19.21 -19.20 -20.64
CA SER A 349 -19.62 -19.16 -19.23
C SER A 349 -20.23 -20.48 -18.79
N VAL A 350 -19.74 -21.00 -17.67
CA VAL A 350 -20.22 -22.25 -17.07
C VAL A 350 -20.71 -21.97 -15.66
N GLY A 351 -21.97 -22.27 -15.35
CA GLY A 351 -22.48 -22.09 -14.00
C GLY A 351 -23.95 -22.36 -13.80
N GLY A 352 -24.39 -22.54 -12.55
CA GLY A 352 -25.77 -22.91 -12.22
C GLY A 352 -26.82 -21.94 -12.77
N LEU A 353 -26.82 -20.70 -12.29
CA LEU A 353 -27.73 -19.64 -12.69
C LEU A 353 -26.95 -18.55 -13.43
N GLN A 354 -27.26 -18.34 -14.70
CA GLN A 354 -26.62 -17.33 -15.52
C GLN A 354 -27.61 -16.25 -15.91
N ARG A 355 -27.31 -15.00 -15.57
CA ARG A 355 -28.11 -13.84 -15.95
C ARG A 355 -27.24 -12.84 -16.70
N SER A 356 -27.57 -12.63 -17.98
CA SER A 356 -26.87 -11.68 -18.85
C SER A 356 -27.83 -10.77 -19.61
N GLY A 357 -27.44 -9.51 -19.85
CA GLY A 357 -28.16 -8.64 -20.78
C GLY A 357 -27.91 -9.08 -22.23
N GLU A 358 -26.64 -9.07 -22.64
CA GLU A 358 -26.15 -9.61 -23.91
C GLU A 358 -25.20 -10.78 -23.65
N HIS A 359 -25.35 -11.85 -24.43
CA HIS A 359 -24.46 -13.00 -24.38
C HIS A 359 -23.99 -13.35 -25.79
N VAL A 360 -22.69 -13.25 -26.04
CA VAL A 360 -22.04 -13.63 -27.29
C VAL A 360 -21.11 -14.81 -27.01
N GLY A 361 -21.45 -16.01 -27.49
CA GLY A 361 -20.66 -17.22 -27.25
C GLY A 361 -21.48 -18.38 -26.68
N LEU A 362 -20.91 -19.11 -25.73
CA LEU A 362 -21.48 -20.35 -25.19
C LEU A 362 -21.77 -20.20 -23.69
N ALA A 363 -23.04 -20.36 -23.31
CA ALA A 363 -23.47 -20.46 -21.91
C ALA A 363 -23.86 -21.90 -21.57
N VAL A 364 -23.22 -22.49 -20.58
CA VAL A 364 -23.53 -23.85 -20.09
C VAL A 364 -23.96 -23.79 -18.63
N GLY A 365 -25.23 -24.06 -18.34
CA GLY A 365 -25.77 -23.87 -17.00
C GLY A 365 -27.04 -24.63 -16.71
N VAL A 366 -27.52 -24.59 -15.46
CA VAL A 366 -28.83 -25.15 -15.12
C VAL A 366 -29.92 -24.24 -15.68
N VAL A 367 -29.78 -22.92 -15.46
CA VAL A 367 -30.66 -21.89 -16.00
C VAL A 367 -29.81 -20.82 -16.68
N ASN A 368 -30.06 -20.61 -17.96
CA ASN A 368 -29.46 -19.53 -18.74
C ASN A 368 -30.53 -18.50 -19.09
N TRP A 369 -30.34 -17.26 -18.65
CA TRP A 369 -31.28 -16.17 -18.87
C TRP A 369 -30.57 -15.00 -19.53
N THR A 370 -30.83 -14.78 -20.82
CA THR A 370 -30.22 -13.71 -21.60
C THR A 370 -31.28 -12.87 -22.31
N ASP A 371 -31.15 -11.55 -22.29
CA ASP A 371 -32.08 -10.67 -23.02
C ASP A 371 -31.76 -10.64 -24.53
N ARG A 372 -30.48 -10.60 -24.92
CA ARG A 372 -30.00 -10.71 -26.29
C ARG A 372 -28.93 -11.80 -26.43
N LEU A 373 -29.29 -12.94 -27.00
CA LEU A 373 -28.37 -14.05 -27.26
C LEU A 373 -27.83 -13.97 -28.69
N ARG A 374 -26.50 -14.04 -28.83
CA ARG A 374 -25.76 -14.24 -30.09
C ARG A 374 -24.81 -15.42 -29.91
N GLY A 375 -25.36 -16.61 -29.86
CA GLY A 375 -24.60 -17.82 -29.57
C GLY A 375 -25.48 -18.99 -29.18
N VAL A 376 -24.96 -19.84 -28.30
CA VAL A 376 -25.60 -21.08 -27.88
C VAL A 376 -25.76 -21.08 -26.37
N GLN A 377 -26.94 -21.46 -25.90
CA GLN A 377 -27.18 -21.80 -24.50
C GLN A 377 -27.42 -23.30 -24.39
N VAL A 378 -26.78 -23.94 -23.42
CA VAL A 378 -26.99 -25.35 -23.07
C VAL A 378 -27.36 -25.41 -21.59
N GLY A 379 -28.50 -26.02 -21.29
CA GLY A 379 -29.01 -26.07 -19.92
C GLY A 379 -30.41 -26.63 -19.78
N ILE A 380 -30.84 -26.89 -18.54
CA ILE A 380 -32.20 -27.40 -18.28
C ILE A 380 -33.24 -26.38 -18.76
N LEU A 381 -33.00 -25.09 -18.51
CA LEU A 381 -33.87 -24.01 -18.93
C LEU A 381 -33.05 -22.88 -19.58
N ASN A 382 -33.38 -22.54 -20.84
CA ASN A 382 -32.67 -21.54 -21.61
C ASN A 382 -33.63 -20.48 -22.14
N ARG A 383 -33.47 -19.22 -21.70
CA ARG A 383 -34.23 -18.07 -22.19
C ARG A 383 -33.34 -17.14 -23.02
N ALA A 384 -33.78 -16.86 -24.24
CA ALA A 384 -33.21 -15.87 -25.14
C ALA A 384 -34.29 -14.83 -25.50
N GLY A 385 -34.20 -13.63 -24.93
CA GLY A 385 -35.23 -12.59 -25.03
C GLY A 385 -35.49 -12.06 -26.45
N ASN A 386 -34.48 -12.10 -27.32
CA ASN A 386 -34.56 -11.70 -28.72
C ASN A 386 -35.26 -12.74 -29.63
N ASN A 387 -35.49 -13.96 -29.16
CA ASN A 387 -36.21 -14.95 -29.95
C ASN A 387 -37.73 -14.71 -29.93
N PRO A 388 -38.43 -14.97 -31.05
CA PRO A 388 -39.89 -14.94 -31.11
C PRO A 388 -40.50 -16.06 -30.24
N HIS A 389 -41.73 -15.85 -29.78
CA HIS A 389 -42.51 -16.93 -29.15
C HIS A 389 -42.83 -18.01 -30.20
N PRO A 390 -42.65 -19.33 -29.95
CA PRO A 390 -42.36 -20.00 -28.66
C PRO A 390 -40.86 -20.24 -28.35
N PHE A 391 -39.95 -19.94 -29.26
CA PHE A 391 -38.50 -20.22 -29.13
C PHE A 391 -37.74 -19.35 -28.10
N ARG A 392 -38.46 -18.47 -27.41
CA ARG A 392 -37.92 -17.62 -26.34
C ARG A 392 -37.43 -18.43 -25.14
N VAL A 393 -38.09 -19.54 -24.81
CA VAL A 393 -37.72 -20.43 -23.71
C VAL A 393 -37.68 -21.86 -24.22
N LEU A 394 -36.52 -22.49 -24.20
CA LEU A 394 -36.32 -23.86 -24.68
C LEU A 394 -35.59 -24.72 -23.64
N PRO A 395 -35.96 -26.00 -23.50
CA PRO A 395 -35.19 -26.95 -22.72
C PRO A 395 -33.95 -27.39 -23.49
N LEU A 396 -32.91 -27.82 -22.76
CA LEU A 396 -31.65 -28.38 -23.26
C LEU A 396 -30.78 -27.41 -24.06
N VAL A 397 -31.26 -26.88 -25.19
CA VAL A 397 -30.49 -26.01 -26.08
C VAL A 397 -31.35 -24.84 -26.58
N ASN A 398 -30.77 -23.63 -26.61
CA ASN A 398 -31.36 -22.45 -27.26
C ASN A 398 -30.31 -21.73 -28.11
N LEU A 399 -30.71 -21.26 -29.29
CA LEU A 399 -29.86 -20.60 -30.28
C LEU A 399 -30.44 -19.23 -30.62
N ASN A 400 -29.65 -18.34 -31.22
CA ASN A 400 -30.22 -17.15 -31.84
C ASN A 400 -30.92 -17.52 -33.16
N PHE A 401 -32.23 -17.24 -33.26
CA PHE A 401 -33.02 -17.47 -34.47
C PHE A 401 -33.43 -16.17 -35.21
N SER A 402 -32.79 -15.05 -34.88
CA SER A 402 -33.09 -13.70 -35.41
C SER A 402 -31.87 -12.98 -35.99
#